data_AF-W7Q4M5-F1
#
_entry.id   AF-W7Q4M5-F1
#
_cell.length_a   1.000
_cell.length_b   1.000
_cell.length_c   1.000
_cell.angle_alpha   90.00
_cell.angle_beta   90.00
_cell.angle_gamma   90.00
#
_symmetry.space_group_name_H-M   'P 1'
#
loop_
_entity.id
_entity.type
_entity.pdbx_description
1 polymer ?
#
loop_
_entity_poly.entity_id
_entity_poly.type
_entity_poly.pdbx_seq_one_letter_code
_entity_poly.pdbx_strand_id
1 'polypeptide(L)'
;MRAFPPLLAGLLFSTGALANDTLSELPRLGTSPDAISVIGMSSGGYMATQLAVAWPERFSGLGVLAAGPWSCAQGGLGRALGQCMSTRRGPPDLAALNLKLRDYQARELVGDADELAKLRAYVWHGEADNVVDSSWEKPWPHSWPAGWPTPEIN
;
A
#
# COMPACT_ATOMS: atom_id res chain seq x y z
N MET A 1 34.14 -58.14 -19.92
CA MET A 1 34.34 -56.80 -20.52
C MET A 1 33.07 -55.99 -20.35
N ARG A 2 33.14 -54.92 -19.54
CA ARG A 2 32.43 -53.63 -19.67
C ARG A 2 32.66 -52.86 -18.37
N ALA A 3 33.76 -52.11 -18.34
CA ALA A 3 34.03 -51.11 -17.31
C ALA A 3 33.08 -49.92 -17.56
N PHE A 4 32.35 -49.49 -16.53
CA PHE A 4 31.60 -48.24 -16.56
C PHE A 4 32.56 -47.10 -16.18
N PRO A 5 32.68 -46.03 -16.98
CA PRO A 5 33.49 -44.88 -16.62
C PRO A 5 32.76 -44.04 -15.55
N PRO A 6 33.49 -43.36 -14.65
CA PRO A 6 32.88 -42.45 -13.69
C PRO A 6 32.43 -41.17 -14.42
N LEU A 7 31.14 -40.86 -14.34
CA LEU A 7 30.62 -39.55 -14.70
C LEU A 7 31.09 -38.54 -13.64
N LEU A 8 32.12 -37.75 -13.98
CA LEU A 8 32.55 -36.61 -13.18
C LEU A 8 31.41 -35.59 -13.08
N ALA A 9 30.93 -35.36 -11.86
CA ALA A 9 30.08 -34.22 -11.53
C ALA A 9 30.89 -32.93 -11.63
N GLY A 10 30.70 -32.18 -12.71
CA GLY A 10 31.21 -30.81 -12.83
C GLY A 10 30.41 -29.87 -11.94
N LEU A 11 30.90 -29.60 -10.73
CA LEU A 11 30.43 -28.48 -9.91
C LEU A 11 30.84 -27.18 -10.60
N LEU A 12 29.90 -26.52 -11.28
CA LEU A 12 30.04 -25.13 -11.67
C LEU A 12 29.98 -24.28 -10.40
N PHE A 13 31.15 -23.90 -9.87
CA PHE A 13 31.24 -22.83 -8.89
C PHE A 13 30.87 -21.52 -9.60
N SER A 14 29.60 -21.13 -9.54
CA SER A 14 29.19 -19.75 -9.80
C SER A 14 29.83 -18.88 -8.72
N THR A 15 30.95 -18.24 -9.04
CA THR A 15 31.46 -17.11 -8.28
C THR A 15 30.39 -16.02 -8.34
N GLY A 16 29.54 -15.94 -7.32
CA GLY A 16 28.64 -14.81 -7.15
C GLY A 16 29.50 -13.55 -7.07
N ALA A 17 29.34 -12.64 -8.02
CA ALA A 17 29.87 -11.30 -7.89
C ALA A 17 29.24 -10.71 -6.63
N LEU A 18 30.05 -10.53 -5.57
CA LEU A 18 29.64 -9.76 -4.41
C LEU A 18 29.56 -8.30 -4.86
N ALA A 19 28.39 -7.86 -5.31
CA ALA A 19 28.10 -6.46 -5.53
C ALA A 19 28.13 -5.78 -4.15
N ASN A 20 29.28 -5.21 -3.79
CA ASN A 20 29.44 -4.37 -2.60
C ASN A 20 29.05 -2.93 -2.94
N ASP A 21 27.82 -2.73 -3.44
CA ASP A 21 27.25 -1.41 -3.69
C ASP A 21 26.66 -0.89 -2.38
N THR A 22 27.51 -0.33 -1.53
CA THR A 22 27.04 0.57 -0.48
C THR A 22 26.57 1.85 -1.17
N LEU A 23 25.27 1.94 -1.44
CA LEU A 23 24.66 3.16 -1.98
C LEU A 23 25.00 4.34 -1.08
N SER A 24 25.46 5.45 -1.67
CA SER A 24 25.66 6.68 -0.92
C SER A 24 24.34 7.14 -0.32
N GLU A 25 24.35 7.53 0.96
CA GLU A 25 23.17 8.11 1.59
C GLU A 25 22.70 9.33 0.80
N LEU A 26 21.39 9.46 0.63
CA LEU A 26 20.80 10.65 0.02
C LEU A 26 21.06 11.88 0.92
N PRO A 27 21.37 13.05 0.33
CA PRO A 27 21.55 14.27 1.10
C PRO A 27 20.31 14.59 1.95
N ARG A 28 20.51 14.91 3.23
CA ARG A 28 19.42 15.36 4.10
C ARG A 28 19.02 16.78 3.74
N LEU A 29 17.74 16.99 3.50
CA LEU A 29 17.15 18.32 3.36
C LEU A 29 16.62 18.78 4.72
N GLY A 30 16.76 20.07 5.04
CA GLY A 30 16.26 20.67 6.29
C GLY A 30 14.74 20.86 6.31
N THR A 31 13.97 19.82 6.01
CA THR A 31 12.51 19.87 5.97
C THR A 31 11.91 19.81 7.37
N SER A 32 10.87 20.60 7.63
CA SER A 32 10.08 20.47 8.85
C SER A 32 9.30 19.13 8.82
N PRO A 33 9.39 18.29 9.87
CA PRO A 33 8.60 17.06 9.97
C PRO A 33 7.10 17.30 9.84
N ASP A 34 6.60 18.41 10.39
CA ASP A 34 5.17 18.75 10.41
C ASP A 34 4.64 19.21 9.03
N ALA A 35 5.53 19.39 8.05
CA ALA A 35 5.20 19.85 6.70
C ALA A 35 5.26 18.74 5.65
N ILE A 36 5.37 17.47 6.07
CA ILE A 36 5.47 16.33 5.15
C ILE A 36 4.07 15.79 4.84
N SER A 37 3.76 15.57 3.57
CA SER A 37 2.53 14.88 3.16
C SER A 37 2.86 13.78 2.17
N VAL A 38 2.06 12.71 2.19
CA VAL A 38 2.17 11.61 1.24
C VAL A 38 0.98 11.63 0.29
N ILE A 39 1.26 11.68 -1.00
CA ILE A 39 0.23 11.73 -2.03
C ILE A 39 0.59 10.68 -3.09
N GLY A 40 -0.41 9.97 -3.59
CA GLY A 40 -0.20 9.02 -4.66
C GLY A 40 -1.42 8.82 -5.54
N MET A 41 -1.17 8.31 -6.75
CA MET A 41 -2.18 8.00 -7.74
C MET A 41 -2.16 6.51 -8.10
N SER A 42 -3.32 5.89 -8.30
CA SER A 42 -3.44 4.47 -8.70
C SER A 42 -2.71 3.56 -7.70
N SER A 43 -1.79 2.70 -8.13
CA SER A 43 -0.94 1.90 -7.24
C SER A 43 -0.16 2.74 -6.23
N GLY A 44 0.22 3.97 -6.61
CA GLY A 44 0.82 4.94 -5.71
C GLY A 44 -0.16 5.49 -4.67
N GLY A 45 -1.45 5.63 -5.01
CA GLY A 45 -2.50 6.02 -4.07
C GLY A 45 -2.75 4.94 -3.03
N TYR A 46 -2.80 3.68 -3.47
CA TYR A 46 -2.78 2.53 -2.56
C TYR A 46 -1.53 2.55 -1.66
N MET A 47 -0.34 2.79 -2.22
CA MET A 47 0.88 2.91 -1.41
C MET A 47 0.84 4.08 -0.41
N ALA A 48 0.27 5.23 -0.79
CA ALA A 48 0.11 6.36 0.11
C ALA A 48 -0.71 5.98 1.35
N THR A 49 -1.81 5.22 1.16
CA THR A 49 -2.57 4.67 2.29
C THR A 49 -1.74 3.70 3.14
N GLN A 50 -0.92 2.85 2.52
CA GLN A 50 -0.06 1.92 3.26
C GLN A 50 0.97 2.66 4.11
N LEU A 51 1.57 3.72 3.58
CA LEU A 51 2.53 4.57 4.30
C LEU A 51 1.88 5.31 5.46
N ALA A 52 0.72 5.94 5.22
CA ALA A 52 -0.01 6.67 6.24
C ALA A 52 -0.46 5.77 7.39
N VAL A 53 -0.86 4.51 7.12
CA VAL A 53 -1.21 3.56 8.18
C VAL A 53 0.02 3.02 8.90
N ALA A 54 1.11 2.73 8.18
CA ALA A 54 2.31 2.15 8.79
C ALA A 54 3.09 3.15 9.65
N TRP A 55 3.16 4.42 9.24
CA TRP A 55 3.94 5.49 9.88
C TRP A 55 3.18 6.83 9.87
N PRO A 56 1.96 6.90 10.47
CA PRO A 56 1.14 8.10 10.48
C PRO A 56 1.87 9.32 11.06
N GLU A 57 2.73 9.11 12.06
CA GLU A 57 3.51 10.15 12.74
C GLU A 57 4.49 10.90 11.82
N ARG A 58 4.73 10.40 10.59
CA ARG A 58 5.63 11.04 9.62
C ARG A 58 4.95 12.00 8.67
N PHE A 59 3.63 12.09 8.73
CA PHE A 59 2.85 12.86 7.77
C PHE A 59 1.94 13.84 8.51
N SER A 60 1.66 14.98 7.90
CA SER A 60 0.60 15.92 8.29
C SER A 60 -0.55 15.92 7.29
N GLY A 61 -0.44 15.13 6.21
CA GLY A 61 -1.47 14.99 5.19
C GLY A 61 -1.31 13.75 4.32
N LEU A 62 -2.45 13.25 3.83
CA LEU A 62 -2.59 12.10 2.96
C LEU A 62 -3.45 12.47 1.74
N GLY A 63 -2.92 12.25 0.53
CA GLY A 63 -3.67 12.36 -0.71
C GLY A 63 -3.81 11.01 -1.42
N VAL A 64 -5.03 10.62 -1.75
CA VAL A 64 -5.36 9.34 -2.41
C VAL A 64 -6.10 9.63 -3.70
N LEU A 65 -5.44 9.44 -4.84
CA LEU A 65 -5.99 9.75 -6.16
C LEU A 65 -6.22 8.46 -6.97
N ALA A 66 -7.41 8.30 -7.56
CA ALA A 66 -7.73 7.17 -8.46
C ALA A 66 -7.31 5.81 -7.87
N ALA A 67 -7.65 5.58 -6.60
CA ALA A 67 -7.20 4.41 -5.83
C ALA A 67 -8.36 3.87 -4.98
N GLY A 68 -8.06 3.22 -3.85
CA GLY A 68 -9.09 2.58 -3.03
C GLY A 68 -8.64 2.34 -1.59
N PRO A 69 -9.43 1.58 -0.82
CA PRO A 69 -9.22 1.43 0.61
C PRO A 69 -7.91 0.70 0.94
N TRP A 70 -7.33 1.05 2.09
CA TRP A 70 -6.14 0.39 2.62
C TRP A 70 -6.32 -1.13 2.69
N SER A 71 -5.26 -1.87 2.37
CA SER A 71 -5.27 -3.33 2.30
C SER A 71 -6.30 -3.95 1.35
N CYS A 72 -6.91 -3.22 0.41
CA CYS A 72 -7.96 -3.76 -0.48
C CYS A 72 -7.57 -5.13 -1.11
N ALA A 73 -6.36 -5.24 -1.66
CA ALA A 73 -5.89 -6.47 -2.30
C ALA A 73 -5.63 -7.62 -1.31
N GLN A 74 -5.34 -7.29 -0.05
CA GLN A 74 -4.93 -8.22 1.01
C GLN A 74 -3.88 -9.25 0.54
N GLY A 75 -2.90 -8.82 -0.27
CA GLY A 75 -1.83 -9.66 -0.82
C GLY A 75 -2.23 -10.54 -2.02
N GLY A 76 -3.46 -10.44 -2.54
CA GLY A 76 -3.93 -11.26 -3.65
C GLY A 76 -4.08 -10.49 -4.97
N LEU A 77 -3.35 -10.90 -6.02
CA LEU A 77 -3.43 -10.29 -7.35
C LEU A 77 -4.86 -10.37 -7.94
N GLY A 78 -5.53 -11.51 -7.80
CA GLY A 78 -6.91 -11.65 -8.28
C GLY A 78 -7.90 -10.71 -7.58
N ARG A 79 -7.65 -10.38 -6.31
CA ARG A 79 -8.43 -9.40 -5.55
C ARG A 79 -8.09 -7.97 -5.99
N ALA A 80 -6.82 -7.67 -6.19
CA ALA A 80 -6.38 -6.38 -6.73
C ALA A 80 -7.09 -6.07 -8.06
N LEU A 81 -7.01 -6.97 -9.03
CA LEU A 81 -7.61 -6.76 -10.35
C LEU A 81 -9.15 -6.81 -10.34
N GLY A 82 -9.73 -7.74 -9.57
CA GLY A 82 -11.16 -8.05 -9.63
C GLY A 82 -12.05 -7.28 -8.66
N GLN A 83 -11.53 -6.77 -7.55
CA GLN A 83 -12.30 -6.06 -6.52
C GLN A 83 -11.78 -4.65 -6.27
N CYS A 84 -10.47 -4.42 -6.38
CA CYS A 84 -9.86 -3.10 -6.12
C CYS A 84 -9.73 -2.22 -7.35
N MET A 85 -9.60 -2.81 -8.54
CA MET A 85 -9.52 -2.09 -9.80
C MET A 85 -10.85 -2.10 -10.55
N SER A 86 -11.39 -3.27 -10.89
CA SER A 86 -12.54 -3.35 -11.82
C SER A 86 -13.90 -3.66 -11.18
N THR A 87 -13.96 -3.90 -9.86
CA THR A 87 -15.13 -4.37 -9.07
C THR A 87 -15.95 -5.53 -9.67
N ARG A 88 -15.46 -6.20 -10.73
CA ARG A 88 -16.12 -7.34 -11.42
C ARG A 88 -16.38 -8.54 -10.51
N ARG A 89 -15.68 -8.63 -9.37
CA ARG A 89 -15.86 -9.65 -8.32
C ARG A 89 -16.55 -9.06 -7.08
N GLY A 90 -17.34 -8.00 -7.27
CA GLY A 90 -17.95 -7.20 -6.23
C GLY A 90 -17.02 -6.10 -5.70
N PRO A 91 -17.58 -5.12 -4.98
CA PRO A 91 -16.80 -4.07 -4.34
C PRO A 91 -15.93 -4.65 -3.20
N PRO A 92 -14.89 -3.92 -2.76
CA PRO A 92 -14.13 -4.27 -1.57
C PRO A 92 -15.03 -4.35 -0.32
N ASP A 93 -14.83 -5.37 0.52
CA ASP A 93 -15.53 -5.49 1.80
C ASP A 93 -14.91 -4.58 2.86
N LEU A 94 -15.45 -3.37 2.99
CA LEU A 94 -14.95 -2.34 3.90
C LEU A 94 -15.03 -2.76 5.38
N ALA A 95 -16.04 -3.56 5.76
CA ALA A 95 -16.16 -4.04 7.13
C ALA A 95 -15.01 -5.02 7.46
N ALA A 96 -14.70 -5.94 6.55
CA ALA A 96 -13.55 -6.83 6.71
C ALA A 96 -12.21 -6.07 6.74
N LEU A 97 -12.05 -5.03 5.92
CA LEU A 97 -10.84 -4.20 5.93
C LEU A 97 -10.69 -3.41 7.25
N ASN A 98 -11.79 -2.89 7.81
CA ASN A 98 -11.78 -2.22 9.11
C ASN A 98 -11.43 -3.17 10.26
N LEU A 99 -11.98 -4.39 10.24
CA LEU A 99 -11.62 -5.43 11.21
C LEU A 99 -10.14 -5.78 11.11
N LYS A 100 -9.60 -5.87 9.88
CA LYS A 100 -8.18 -6.12 9.66
C LYS A 100 -7.30 -4.99 10.19
N LEU A 101 -7.68 -3.73 9.95
CA LEU A 101 -6.92 -2.60 10.49
C LEU A 101 -6.89 -2.62 12.02
N ARG A 102 -8.04 -2.87 12.66
CA ARG A 102 -8.13 -3.00 14.12
C ARG A 102 -7.28 -4.15 14.67
N ASP A 103 -7.23 -5.30 13.99
CA ASP A 103 -6.34 -6.40 14.37
C ASP A 103 -4.86 -5.97 14.29
N TYR A 104 -4.47 -5.28 13.22
CA TYR A 104 -3.10 -4.80 13.05
C TYR A 104 -2.73 -3.77 14.11
N GLN A 105 -3.64 -2.87 14.48
CA GLN A 105 -3.45 -1.89 15.55
C GLN A 105 -3.32 -2.57 16.92
N ALA A 106 -4.22 -3.51 17.24
CA ALA A 106 -4.19 -4.24 18.50
C ALA A 106 -2.91 -5.09 18.68
N ARG A 107 -2.24 -5.42 17.58
CA ARG A 107 -0.99 -6.19 17.53
C ARG A 107 0.25 -5.32 17.32
N GLU A 108 0.10 -4.00 17.29
CA GLU A 108 1.19 -3.03 17.10
C GLU A 108 1.98 -3.28 15.80
N LEU A 109 1.28 -3.72 14.73
CA LEU A 109 1.87 -3.98 13.40
C LEU A 109 1.82 -2.78 12.46
N VAL A 110 1.15 -1.72 12.88
CA VAL A 110 0.96 -0.44 12.17
C VAL A 110 1.12 0.69 13.18
N GLY A 111 1.19 1.93 12.69
CA GLY A 111 1.38 3.07 13.58
C GLY A 111 0.14 3.42 14.40
N ASP A 112 0.33 4.45 15.22
CA ASP A 112 -0.65 4.89 16.20
C ASP A 112 -1.95 5.38 15.54
N ALA A 113 -3.09 4.95 16.09
CA ALA A 113 -4.41 5.27 15.55
C ALA A 113 -4.79 6.75 15.75
N ASP A 114 -4.35 7.37 16.85
CA ASP A 114 -4.63 8.77 17.14
C ASP A 114 -3.79 9.67 16.24
N GLU A 115 -2.55 9.30 15.92
CA GLU A 115 -1.74 9.99 14.90
C GLU A 115 -2.36 9.89 13.50
N LEU A 116 -2.86 8.71 13.11
CA LEU A 116 -3.54 8.54 11.83
C LEU A 116 -4.76 9.46 11.72
N ALA A 117 -5.58 9.53 12.78
CA ALA A 117 -6.79 10.35 12.80
C ALA A 117 -6.52 11.86 12.70
N LYS A 118 -5.31 12.33 13.02
CA LYS A 118 -4.90 13.75 12.95
C LYS A 118 -4.51 14.21 11.55
N LEU A 119 -4.28 13.30 10.60
CA LEU A 119 -3.87 13.66 9.25
C LEU A 119 -4.94 14.51 8.54
N ARG A 120 -4.53 15.39 7.63
CA ARG A 120 -5.47 15.97 6.66
C ARG A 120 -5.60 15.02 5.48
N ALA A 121 -6.80 14.53 5.20
CA ALA A 121 -7.01 13.62 4.08
C ALA A 121 -7.68 14.32 2.89
N TYR A 122 -7.19 13.99 1.69
CA TYR A 122 -7.79 14.36 0.42
C TYR A 122 -7.99 13.10 -0.43
N VAL A 123 -9.20 12.87 -0.89
CA VAL A 123 -9.55 11.74 -1.77
C VAL A 123 -10.13 12.30 -3.06
N TRP A 124 -9.67 11.80 -4.19
CA TRP A 124 -10.18 12.22 -5.49
C TRP A 124 -10.23 11.06 -6.47
N HIS A 125 -11.31 11.03 -7.25
CA HIS A 125 -11.49 10.01 -8.27
C HIS A 125 -12.19 10.58 -9.50
N GLY A 126 -11.69 10.26 -10.69
CA GLY A 126 -12.31 10.71 -11.93
C GLY A 126 -13.60 9.95 -12.22
N GLU A 127 -14.69 10.65 -12.53
CA GLU A 127 -15.99 10.01 -12.86
C GLU A 127 -15.93 9.08 -14.09
N ALA A 128 -14.96 9.30 -14.98
CA ALA A 128 -14.72 8.51 -16.17
C ALA A 128 -13.52 7.55 -16.05
N ASP A 129 -13.00 7.31 -14.83
CA ASP A 129 -11.92 6.35 -14.61
C ASP A 129 -12.40 4.92 -14.92
N ASN A 130 -11.76 4.29 -15.91
CA ASN A 130 -12.04 2.92 -16.34
C ASN A 130 -10.94 1.92 -15.93
N VAL A 131 -9.97 2.37 -15.13
CA VAL A 131 -8.84 1.58 -14.61
C VAL A 131 -9.09 1.21 -13.16
N VAL A 132 -9.41 2.20 -12.33
CA VAL A 132 -9.85 2.00 -10.96
C VAL A 132 -11.29 2.48 -10.86
N ASP A 133 -12.19 1.57 -10.53
CA ASP A 133 -13.61 1.80 -10.45
C ASP A 133 -13.92 2.55 -9.14
N SER A 134 -14.68 3.64 -9.22
CA SER A 134 -15.06 4.49 -8.07
C SER A 134 -16.33 4.04 -7.34
N SER A 135 -16.95 2.93 -7.74
CA SER A 135 -18.22 2.47 -7.14
C SER A 135 -18.11 2.13 -5.65
N TRP A 136 -16.91 1.83 -5.15
CA TRP A 136 -16.68 1.62 -3.71
C TRP A 136 -16.84 2.90 -2.88
N GLU A 137 -16.84 4.08 -3.51
CA GLU A 137 -17.04 5.38 -2.85
C GLU A 137 -18.53 5.66 -2.57
N LYS A 138 -19.47 4.94 -3.19
CA LYS A 138 -20.92 5.16 -3.01
C LYS A 138 -21.53 4.03 -2.17
N PRO A 139 -22.20 4.30 -1.01
CA PRO A 139 -22.61 5.60 -0.47
C PRO A 139 -21.67 6.14 0.62
N TRP A 140 -20.85 7.13 0.26
CA TRP A 140 -20.23 8.05 1.23
C TRP A 140 -21.30 8.80 2.05
N PRO A 141 -21.08 9.13 3.35
CA PRO A 141 -19.86 8.99 4.16
C PRO A 141 -19.67 7.66 4.90
N HIS A 142 -20.49 6.65 4.61
CA HIS A 142 -20.49 5.43 5.42
C HIS A 142 -19.36 4.44 5.10
N SER A 143 -18.55 4.72 4.07
CA SER A 143 -17.48 3.84 3.59
C SER A 143 -16.10 4.19 4.13
N TRP A 144 -15.89 5.35 4.77
CA TRP A 144 -14.60 5.63 5.40
C TRP A 144 -14.39 4.78 6.65
N PRO A 145 -13.24 4.14 6.80
CA PRO A 145 -12.90 3.44 8.04
C PRO A 145 -12.98 4.35 9.28
N ALA A 146 -13.56 3.83 10.36
CA ALA A 146 -13.47 4.48 11.67
C ALA A 146 -11.99 4.61 12.10
N GLY A 147 -11.62 5.76 12.70
CA GLY A 147 -10.24 6.05 13.10
C GLY A 147 -9.36 6.62 11.98
N TRP A 148 -9.91 6.84 10.78
CA TRP A 148 -9.25 7.59 9.73
C TRP A 148 -9.63 9.07 9.75
N PRO A 149 -8.75 9.96 9.25
CA PRO A 149 -9.02 11.38 9.15
C PRO A 149 -10.19 11.66 8.20
N THR A 150 -11.10 12.58 8.53
CA THR A 150 -12.21 12.94 7.63
C THR A 150 -11.67 13.55 6.33
N PRO A 151 -11.91 12.95 5.15
CA PRO A 151 -11.34 13.45 3.91
C PRO A 151 -12.15 14.61 3.33
N GLU A 152 -11.45 15.55 2.70
CA GLU A 152 -12.01 16.43 1.68
C GLU A 152 -12.08 15.66 0.36
N ILE A 153 -13.22 15.69 -0.33
CA ILE A 153 -13.45 14.92 -1.58
C ILE A 153 -13.81 15.87 -2.73
N ASN A 154 -13.22 15.62 -3.90
CA ASN A 154 -13.61 16.17 -5.19
C ASN A 154 -13.73 15.08 -6.25
#